data_AF-A0A354GJS1-F1
#
_entry.id   AF-A0A354GJS1-F1
#
_cell.length_a   1.000
_cell.length_b   1.000
_cell.length_c   1.000
_cell.angle_alpha   90.00
_cell.angle_beta   90.00
_cell.angle_gamma   90.00
#
_symmetry.space_group_name_H-M   'P 1'
#
loop_
_entity.id
_entity.type
_entity.pdbx_description
1 polymer ?
#
loop_
_entity_poly.entity_id
_entity_poly.type
_entity_poly.pdbx_seq_one_letter_code
_entity_poly.pdbx_strand_id
1 'polypeptide(L)'
;MRCFTSLGGSIFDWTFSRVEVPPGHYLVRIHRWGKDLSPGTSYSDSEILAPDETYKGVIADVLPEGRHFLNPFVWSYEVQPMIDVPAGKVLVLTRLYGQPIPQDRLTSGDFLARDDGQGVVERGIVADVLRPGKHRINPYAYTWKLDDAIEVGALFHSGPGTFWTNLGDKNMTLMLPAPTGTSADAKTTPEK
;
A
#
# COMPACT_ATOMS: atom_id res chain seq x y z
N MET A 1 -14.13 -39.61 -20.21
CA MET A 1 -14.49 -38.24 -20.66
C MET A 1 -15.41 -38.35 -21.87
N ARG A 2 -16.72 -38.48 -21.66
CA ARG A 2 -17.72 -38.50 -22.73
C ARG A 2 -18.95 -37.72 -22.28
N CYS A 3 -19.42 -36.85 -23.18
CA CYS A 3 -20.77 -36.34 -23.35
C CYS A 3 -21.66 -36.21 -22.10
N PHE A 4 -21.81 -34.99 -21.59
CA PHE A 4 -23.14 -34.50 -21.20
C PHE A 4 -23.19 -32.98 -21.43
N THR A 5 -23.19 -32.58 -22.70
CA THR A 5 -23.61 -31.25 -23.15
C THR A 5 -25.12 -31.13 -22.92
N SER A 6 -25.49 -30.82 -21.68
CA SER A 6 -26.85 -30.50 -21.27
C SER A 6 -27.01 -28.98 -21.34
N LEU A 7 -27.91 -28.50 -22.20
CA LEU A 7 -28.42 -27.12 -22.17
C LEU A 7 -28.84 -26.66 -20.76
N GLY A 8 -29.18 -27.60 -19.86
CA GLY A 8 -29.52 -27.32 -18.47
C GLY A 8 -28.33 -26.91 -17.60
N GLY A 9 -27.12 -27.41 -17.87
CA GLY A 9 -25.89 -26.98 -17.17
C GLY A 9 -25.54 -25.53 -17.47
N SER A 10 -25.69 -25.12 -18.73
CA SER A 10 -25.41 -23.75 -19.17
C SER A 10 -26.39 -22.70 -18.59
N ILE A 11 -27.67 -23.06 -18.38
CA ILE A 11 -28.63 -22.15 -17.72
C ILE A 11 -28.32 -22.02 -16.24
N PHE A 12 -27.94 -23.12 -15.57
CA PHE A 12 -27.60 -23.10 -14.15
C PHE A 12 -26.36 -22.26 -13.89
N ASP A 13 -25.28 -22.49 -14.65
CA ASP A 13 -24.05 -21.72 -14.53
C ASP A 13 -24.31 -20.23 -14.80
N TRP A 14 -25.11 -19.90 -15.81
CA TRP A 14 -25.39 -18.50 -16.14
C TRP A 14 -26.33 -17.80 -15.15
N THR A 15 -27.31 -18.52 -14.59
CA THR A 15 -28.36 -17.94 -13.73
C THR A 15 -27.95 -17.91 -12.26
N PHE A 16 -27.32 -18.97 -11.76
CA PHE A 16 -26.96 -19.10 -10.34
C PHE A 16 -25.52 -18.69 -10.04
N SER A 17 -24.62 -18.72 -11.03
CA SER A 17 -23.23 -18.28 -10.81
C SER A 17 -23.02 -16.80 -11.05
N ARG A 18 -24.06 -16.01 -11.35
CA ARG A 18 -23.93 -14.57 -11.57
C ARG A 18 -23.93 -13.82 -10.23
N VAL A 19 -22.77 -13.28 -9.88
CA VAL A 19 -22.62 -12.40 -8.73
C VAL A 19 -22.39 -10.97 -9.23
N GLU A 20 -23.23 -10.05 -8.76
CA GLU A 20 -23.14 -8.64 -9.09
C GLU A 20 -22.67 -7.87 -7.86
N VAL A 21 -21.49 -7.28 -7.96
CA VAL A 21 -20.87 -6.50 -6.90
C VAL A 21 -21.30 -5.03 -7.08
N PRO A 22 -21.97 -4.43 -6.08
CA PRO A 22 -22.37 -3.03 -6.13
C PRO A 22 -21.18 -2.09 -6.36
N PRO A 23 -21.42 -0.88 -6.91
CA PRO A 23 -20.37 0.13 -7.03
C PRO A 23 -19.83 0.51 -5.64
N GLY A 24 -18.52 0.77 -5.56
CA GLY A 24 -17.82 1.07 -4.32
C GLY A 24 -17.59 -0.14 -3.41
N HIS A 25 -17.88 -1.35 -3.87
CA HIS A 25 -17.60 -2.59 -3.16
C HIS A 25 -16.65 -3.46 -3.97
N TYR A 26 -15.99 -4.39 -3.29
CA TYR A 26 -15.19 -5.44 -3.93
C TYR A 26 -15.55 -6.78 -3.30
N LEU A 27 -15.14 -7.85 -3.95
CA LEU A 27 -15.46 -9.21 -3.55
C LEU A 27 -14.19 -9.97 -3.19
N VAL A 28 -14.18 -10.54 -1.98
CA VAL A 28 -13.16 -11.47 -1.52
C VAL A 28 -13.62 -12.88 -1.83
N ARG A 29 -12.78 -13.66 -2.52
CA ARG A 29 -13.07 -15.05 -2.89
C ARG A 29 -12.54 -16.00 -1.83
N ILE A 30 -13.38 -16.95 -1.44
CA ILE A 30 -13.04 -18.02 -0.50
C ILE A 30 -13.30 -19.34 -1.21
N HIS A 31 -12.24 -20.11 -1.44
CA HIS A 31 -12.34 -21.41 -2.07
C HIS A 31 -12.79 -22.46 -1.03
N ARG A 32 -13.89 -23.15 -1.31
CA ARG A 32 -14.51 -24.10 -0.36
C ARG A 32 -13.89 -25.49 -0.43
N TRP A 33 -13.27 -25.83 -1.55
CA TRP A 33 -12.78 -27.18 -1.85
C TRP A 33 -11.25 -27.18 -2.01
N GLY A 34 -10.64 -28.35 -2.18
CA GLY A 34 -9.21 -28.47 -2.45
C GLY A 34 -8.39 -28.94 -1.24
N LYS A 35 -7.08 -28.76 -1.33
CA LYS A 35 -6.14 -29.15 -0.27
C LYS A 35 -6.29 -28.20 0.91
N ASP A 36 -6.35 -28.73 2.13
CA ASP A 36 -6.28 -27.89 3.32
C ASP A 36 -4.90 -27.20 3.37
N LEU A 37 -4.90 -25.96 3.86
CA LEU A 37 -3.67 -25.22 4.13
C LEU A 37 -2.87 -25.99 5.18
N SER A 38 -1.55 -26.04 5.03
CA SER A 38 -0.71 -26.68 6.03
C SER A 38 -0.90 -25.94 7.35
N PRO A 39 -1.39 -26.60 8.42
CA PRO A 39 -1.43 -25.97 9.73
C PRO A 39 0.02 -25.78 10.14
N GLY A 40 0.52 -24.55 10.03
CA GLY A 40 1.86 -24.20 10.48
C GLY A 40 2.04 -24.66 11.92
N THR A 41 3.25 -25.10 12.26
CA THR A 41 3.61 -25.63 13.58
C THR A 41 3.49 -24.58 14.70
N SER A 42 3.33 -23.31 14.34
CA SER A 42 3.12 -22.15 15.21
C SER A 42 1.99 -21.28 14.67
N TYR A 43 1.25 -20.59 15.55
CA TYR A 43 0.23 -19.58 15.18
C TYR A 43 0.79 -18.48 14.24
N SER A 44 2.11 -18.28 14.28
CA SER A 44 2.83 -17.38 13.37
C SER A 44 2.99 -17.93 11.95
N ASP A 45 2.99 -19.24 11.77
CA ASP A 45 3.43 -19.89 10.53
C ASP A 45 2.26 -20.55 9.78
N SER A 46 1.04 -20.41 10.30
CA SER A 46 -0.16 -20.81 9.58
C SER A 46 -0.34 -19.94 8.36
N GLU A 47 -0.36 -20.56 7.18
CA GLU A 47 -0.68 -19.89 5.94
C GLU A 47 -2.17 -19.53 5.97
N ILE A 48 -2.48 -18.24 6.14
CA ILE A 48 -3.86 -17.73 6.23
C ILE A 48 -4.51 -17.66 4.84
N LEU A 49 -3.71 -17.39 3.81
CA LEU A 49 -4.15 -17.24 2.44
C LEU A 49 -3.86 -18.51 1.64
N ALA A 50 -4.78 -18.88 0.77
CA ALA A 50 -4.53 -19.90 -0.22
C ALA A 50 -3.63 -19.32 -1.33
N PRO A 51 -2.47 -19.95 -1.62
CA PRO A 51 -1.56 -19.47 -2.65
C PRO A 51 -2.15 -19.66 -4.05
N ASP A 52 -2.86 -20.79 -4.25
CA ASP A 52 -3.50 -21.17 -5.51
C ASP A 52 -4.95 -21.65 -5.28
N GLU A 53 -5.74 -21.67 -6.35
CA GLU A 53 -7.12 -22.22 -6.37
C GLU A 53 -7.18 -23.74 -6.10
N THR A 54 -6.04 -24.41 -6.01
CA THR A 54 -5.97 -25.82 -5.59
C THR A 54 -6.18 -25.99 -4.07
N TYR A 55 -5.95 -24.91 -3.31
CA TYR A 55 -6.07 -24.92 -1.86
C TYR A 55 -7.41 -24.36 -1.41
N LYS A 56 -7.91 -24.87 -0.30
CA LYS A 56 -9.09 -24.38 0.39
C LYS A 56 -8.69 -23.18 1.25
N GLY A 57 -9.43 -22.07 1.16
CA GLY A 57 -9.14 -20.88 1.97
C GLY A 57 -9.44 -19.57 1.26
N VAL A 58 -9.01 -18.47 1.88
CA VAL A 58 -9.16 -17.13 1.33
C VAL A 58 -8.12 -16.91 0.24
N ILE A 59 -8.54 -16.51 -0.96
CA ILE A 59 -7.63 -16.16 -2.04
C ILE A 59 -7.12 -14.73 -1.83
N ALA A 60 -5.83 -14.51 -2.06
CA ALA A 60 -5.21 -13.20 -1.89
C ALA A 60 -5.83 -12.14 -2.84
N ASP A 61 -6.12 -12.55 -4.08
CA ASP A 61 -6.70 -11.72 -5.12
C ASP A 61 -8.18 -11.38 -4.85
N VAL A 62 -8.51 -10.10 -5.01
CA VAL A 62 -9.85 -9.54 -4.79
C VAL A 62 -10.46 -9.09 -6.10
N LEU A 63 -11.73 -9.43 -6.32
CA LEU A 63 -12.43 -9.06 -7.53
C LEU A 63 -13.03 -7.65 -7.41
N PRO A 64 -12.92 -6.81 -8.47
CA PRO A 64 -13.47 -5.46 -8.47
C PRO A 64 -15.00 -5.44 -8.46
N GLU A 65 -15.58 -4.26 -8.33
CA GLU A 65 -17.00 -4.02 -8.63
C GLU A 65 -17.37 -4.47 -10.06
N GLY A 66 -18.63 -4.87 -10.25
CA GLY A 66 -19.13 -5.35 -11.53
C GLY A 66 -19.68 -6.77 -11.48
N ARG A 67 -19.77 -7.39 -12.66
CA ARG A 67 -20.38 -8.71 -12.85
C ARG A 67 -19.30 -9.78 -12.92
N HIS A 68 -19.37 -10.74 -12.00
CA HIS A 68 -18.47 -11.88 -11.92
C HIS A 68 -19.24 -13.19 -11.95
N PHE A 69 -18.60 -14.22 -12.51
CA PHE A 69 -19.16 -15.56 -12.55
C PHE A 69 -18.43 -16.45 -11.55
N LEU A 70 -19.09 -16.77 -10.44
CA LEU A 70 -18.55 -17.58 -9.35
C LEU A 70 -19.50 -18.74 -9.10
N ASN A 71 -19.01 -19.96 -9.29
CA ASN A 71 -19.82 -21.15 -9.01
C ASN A 71 -20.04 -21.28 -7.49
N PRO A 72 -21.29 -21.21 -6.99
CA PRO A 72 -21.59 -21.20 -5.55
C PRO A 72 -21.23 -22.52 -4.83
N PHE A 73 -21.04 -23.62 -5.57
CA PHE A 73 -20.62 -24.90 -4.98
C PHE A 73 -19.13 -24.93 -4.66
N VAL A 74 -18.32 -24.24 -5.46
CA VAL A 74 -16.85 -24.23 -5.34
C VAL A 74 -16.39 -23.00 -4.54
N TRP A 75 -17.06 -21.88 -4.75
CA TRP A 75 -16.68 -20.58 -4.23
C TRP A 75 -17.69 -20.08 -3.22
N SER A 76 -17.19 -19.63 -2.07
CA SER A 76 -17.86 -18.72 -1.18
C SER A 76 -17.29 -17.32 -1.43
N TYR A 77 -18.08 -16.29 -1.20
CA TYR A 77 -17.63 -14.93 -1.41
C TYR A 77 -18.17 -14.00 -0.33
N GLU A 78 -17.44 -12.92 -0.11
CA GLU A 78 -17.81 -11.87 0.82
C GLU A 78 -17.66 -10.51 0.12
N VAL A 79 -18.71 -9.71 0.17
CA VAL A 79 -18.74 -8.37 -0.43
C VAL A 79 -18.39 -7.36 0.64
N GLN A 80 -17.34 -6.59 0.41
CA GLN A 80 -16.81 -5.62 1.35
C GLN A 80 -16.76 -4.21 0.71
N PRO A 81 -17.02 -3.13 1.46
CA PRO A 81 -16.91 -1.78 0.95
C PRO A 81 -15.45 -1.40 0.72
N MET A 82 -15.17 -0.65 -0.34
CA MET A 82 -13.85 -0.08 -0.59
C MET A 82 -13.48 0.91 0.51
N ILE A 83 -12.20 0.93 0.88
CA ILE A 83 -11.68 1.86 1.88
C ILE A 83 -11.32 3.15 1.17
N ASP A 84 -11.99 4.25 1.56
CA ASP A 84 -11.74 5.58 1.05
C ASP A 84 -10.74 6.31 1.95
N VAL A 85 -9.55 6.60 1.43
CA VAL A 85 -8.50 7.32 2.14
C VAL A 85 -8.62 8.80 1.80
N PRO A 86 -8.99 9.67 2.76
CA PRO A 86 -9.18 11.08 2.48
C PRO A 86 -7.85 11.78 2.20
N ALA A 87 -7.92 12.95 1.55
CA ALA A 87 -6.76 13.81 1.34
C ALA A 87 -6.11 14.21 2.68
N GLY A 88 -4.78 14.27 2.72
CA GLY A 88 -4.02 14.56 3.95
C GLY A 88 -3.89 13.37 4.90
N LYS A 89 -4.38 12.18 4.54
CA LYS A 89 -4.10 10.92 5.26
C LYS A 89 -3.42 9.90 4.37
N VAL A 90 -2.65 9.03 4.99
CA VAL A 90 -2.07 7.84 4.37
C VAL A 90 -2.59 6.60 5.09
N LEU A 91 -2.63 5.50 4.36
CA LEU A 91 -3.03 4.23 4.90
C LEU A 91 -1.82 3.30 5.01
N VAL A 92 -1.47 2.98 6.26
CA VAL A 92 -0.39 2.08 6.61
C VAL A 92 -0.94 0.67 6.65
N LEU A 93 -0.29 -0.26 5.94
CA LEU A 93 -0.69 -1.66 5.88
C LEU A 93 0.22 -2.53 6.74
N THR A 94 -0.37 -3.49 7.44
CA THR A 94 0.31 -4.56 8.14
C THR A 94 -0.13 -5.89 7.53
N ARG A 95 0.80 -6.58 6.88
CA ARG A 95 0.58 -7.90 6.29
C ARG A 95 0.50 -8.95 7.39
N LEU A 96 -0.54 -9.79 7.35
CA LEU A 96 -0.80 -10.84 8.35
C LEU A 96 -0.30 -12.23 7.94
N TYR A 97 0.10 -12.41 6.68
CA TYR A 97 0.57 -13.66 6.11
C TYR A 97 2.02 -13.55 5.65
N GLY A 98 2.66 -14.69 5.40
CA GLY A 98 4.06 -14.77 4.98
C GLY A 98 5.01 -15.17 6.10
N GLN A 99 6.30 -15.24 5.76
CA GLN A 99 7.35 -15.66 6.68
C GLN A 99 7.56 -14.61 7.77
N PRO A 100 7.86 -15.03 9.03
CA PRO A 100 8.28 -14.08 10.05
C PRO A 100 9.57 -13.36 9.63
N ILE A 101 9.70 -12.09 10.01
CA ILE A 101 10.93 -11.33 9.81
C ILE A 101 12.07 -12.02 10.59
N PRO A 102 13.26 -12.22 9.98
CA PRO A 102 14.41 -12.80 10.67
C PRO A 102 14.79 -12.02 11.94
N GLN A 103 15.09 -12.73 13.04
CA GLN A 103 15.40 -12.11 14.33
C GLN A 103 16.60 -11.13 14.28
N ASP A 104 17.57 -11.41 13.41
CA ASP A 104 18.75 -10.56 13.20
C ASP A 104 18.37 -9.17 12.67
N ARG A 105 17.33 -9.11 11.82
CA ARG A 105 16.81 -7.87 11.24
C ARG A 105 15.97 -7.08 12.23
N LEU A 106 15.17 -7.78 13.03
CA LEU A 106 14.44 -7.16 14.13
C LEU A 106 15.40 -6.52 15.15
N THR A 107 16.53 -7.17 15.44
CA THR A 107 17.53 -6.66 16.39
C THR A 107 18.29 -5.44 15.84
N SER A 108 18.45 -5.35 14.51
CA SER A 108 19.04 -4.18 13.85
C SER A 108 18.06 -3.02 13.66
N GLY A 109 16.80 -3.16 14.13
CA GLY A 109 15.78 -2.11 14.08
C GLY A 109 15.00 -2.06 12.77
N ASP A 110 15.12 -3.06 11.90
CA ASP A 110 14.34 -3.15 10.67
C ASP A 110 13.07 -3.98 10.91
N PHE A 111 11.94 -3.28 11.03
CA PHE A 111 10.61 -3.86 11.27
C PHE A 111 9.73 -3.86 10.01
N LEU A 112 10.29 -3.46 8.87
CA LEU A 112 9.54 -3.37 7.63
C LEU A 112 9.54 -4.74 6.94
N ALA A 113 8.34 -5.21 6.61
CA ALA A 113 8.14 -6.41 5.81
C ALA A 113 8.62 -6.16 4.39
N ARG A 114 9.55 -6.98 3.92
CA ARG A 114 10.01 -6.97 2.54
C ARG A 114 9.20 -7.92 1.68
N ASP A 115 9.17 -7.58 0.40
CA ASP A 115 8.66 -8.40 -0.68
C ASP A 115 9.79 -8.49 -1.69
N ASP A 116 10.35 -9.69 -1.85
CA ASP A 116 11.47 -9.91 -2.77
C ASP A 116 11.00 -9.93 -4.24
N GLY A 117 9.69 -10.02 -4.48
CA GLY A 117 9.10 -10.16 -5.81
C GLY A 117 9.38 -11.52 -6.47
N GLN A 118 10.12 -12.41 -5.81
CA GLN A 118 10.34 -13.81 -6.20
C GLN A 118 9.39 -14.77 -5.47
N GLY A 119 8.51 -14.24 -4.61
CA GLY A 119 7.43 -14.97 -3.95
C GLY A 119 7.66 -15.22 -2.47
N VAL A 120 8.79 -14.77 -1.90
CA VAL A 120 8.98 -14.76 -0.46
C VAL A 120 8.46 -13.44 0.09
N VAL A 121 7.26 -13.52 0.65
CA VAL A 121 6.61 -12.41 1.33
C VAL A 121 6.89 -12.49 2.83
N GLU A 122 7.43 -11.42 3.39
CA GLU A 122 7.58 -11.29 4.84
C GLU A 122 6.29 -10.73 5.45
N ARG A 123 6.00 -11.14 6.68
CA ARG A 123 4.88 -10.67 7.49
C ARG A 123 5.29 -9.49 8.35
N GLY A 124 4.45 -8.45 8.44
CA GLY A 124 4.76 -7.26 9.21
C GLY A 124 4.26 -5.98 8.54
N ILE A 125 4.84 -4.83 8.92
CA ILE A 125 4.44 -3.52 8.39
C ILE A 125 4.98 -3.36 6.97
N VAL A 126 4.11 -3.11 6.01
CA VAL A 126 4.50 -2.90 4.61
C VAL A 126 5.17 -1.52 4.48
N ALA A 127 6.32 -1.49 3.81
CA ALA A 127 7.08 -0.24 3.64
C ALA A 127 6.35 0.80 2.78
N ASP A 128 5.60 0.35 1.77
CA ASP A 128 4.82 1.22 0.91
C ASP A 128 3.46 1.55 1.55
N VAL A 129 3.16 2.85 1.59
CA VAL A 129 1.92 3.38 2.14
C VAL A 129 0.94 3.71 1.03
N LEU A 130 -0.34 3.39 1.23
CA LEU A 130 -1.34 3.73 0.24
C LEU A 130 -1.70 5.21 0.33
N ARG A 131 -1.64 5.87 -0.83
CA ARG A 131 -1.96 7.30 -1.01
C ARG A 131 -3.47 7.56 -0.91
N PRO A 132 -3.89 8.82 -0.74
CA PRO A 132 -5.31 9.19 -0.82
C PRO A 132 -6.00 8.62 -2.05
N GLY A 133 -7.21 8.09 -1.86
CA GLY A 133 -7.97 7.39 -2.90
C GLY A 133 -8.69 6.15 -2.37
N LYS A 134 -9.44 5.49 -3.27
CA LYS A 134 -10.18 4.27 -2.95
C LYS A 134 -9.33 3.04 -3.20
N HIS A 135 -9.18 2.22 -2.17
CA HIS A 135 -8.37 1.01 -2.23
C HIS A 135 -9.19 -0.22 -1.88
N ARG A 136 -8.82 -1.35 -2.50
CA ARG A 136 -9.39 -2.68 -2.26
C ARG A 136 -8.37 -3.46 -1.45
N ILE A 137 -8.70 -3.81 -0.22
CA ILE A 137 -7.76 -4.43 0.71
C ILE A 137 -8.41 -5.67 1.27
N ASN A 138 -7.79 -6.84 1.06
CA ASN A 138 -8.33 -8.07 1.62
C ASN A 138 -8.18 -8.05 3.16
N PRO A 139 -9.29 -8.09 3.93
CA PRO A 139 -9.26 -7.97 5.39
C PRO A 139 -8.58 -9.18 6.07
N TYR A 140 -8.51 -10.33 5.39
CA TYR A 140 -7.81 -11.51 5.90
C TYR A 140 -6.30 -11.46 5.65
N ALA A 141 -5.87 -10.68 4.66
CA ALA A 141 -4.47 -10.57 4.26
C ALA A 141 -3.76 -9.41 4.97
N TYR A 142 -4.47 -8.29 5.17
CA TYR A 142 -3.90 -7.04 5.65
C TYR A 142 -4.77 -6.39 6.73
N THR A 143 -4.12 -5.94 7.80
CA THR A 143 -4.67 -4.94 8.73
C THR A 143 -4.21 -3.56 8.27
N TRP A 144 -5.04 -2.54 8.47
CA TRP A 144 -4.72 -1.18 8.06
C TRP A 144 -4.93 -0.18 9.19
N LYS A 145 -4.18 0.92 9.13
CA LYS A 145 -4.29 2.07 10.04
C LYS A 145 -4.20 3.36 9.24
N LEU A 146 -5.08 4.31 9.55
CA LEU A 146 -5.04 5.66 9.00
C LEU A 146 -4.10 6.52 9.83
N ASP A 147 -3.11 7.12 9.20
CA ASP A 147 -2.18 8.06 9.80
C ASP A 147 -2.16 9.37 8.98
N ASP A 148 -1.79 10.48 9.63
CA ASP A 148 -1.79 11.80 8.98
C ASP A 148 -0.59 11.94 8.04
N ALA A 149 -0.86 12.42 6.82
CA ALA A 149 0.15 12.67 5.82
C ALA A 149 0.82 14.02 6.10
N ILE A 150 2.14 14.02 6.22
CA ILE A 150 2.93 15.24 6.35
C ILE A 150 3.42 15.64 4.97
N GLU A 151 2.98 16.81 4.49
CA GLU A 151 3.54 17.39 3.29
C GLU A 151 4.94 17.93 3.60
N VAL A 152 5.96 17.25 3.08
CA VAL A 152 7.32 17.80 3.06
C VAL A 152 7.35 18.82 1.93
N GLY A 153 7.02 20.07 2.26
CA GLY A 153 7.14 21.19 1.34
C GLY A 153 8.55 21.22 0.75
N ALA A 154 8.66 21.15 -0.57
CA ALA A 154 9.93 21.25 -1.28
C ALA A 154 10.49 22.68 -1.09
N LEU A 155 11.20 22.90 0.01
CA LEU A 155 11.91 24.14 0.32
C LEU A 155 13.18 24.33 -0.55
N PHE A 156 13.47 23.39 -1.45
CA PHE A 156 14.63 23.45 -2.32
C PHE A 156 14.28 24.09 -3.67
N HIS A 157 14.21 25.42 -3.70
CA HIS A 157 14.36 26.17 -4.93
C HIS A 157 15.86 26.28 -5.24
N SER A 158 16.39 25.44 -6.14
CA SER A 158 17.76 25.58 -6.64
C SER A 158 17.83 26.73 -7.64
N GLY A 159 17.72 27.96 -7.14
CA GLY A 159 18.08 29.18 -7.87
C GLY A 159 19.54 29.57 -7.57
N PRO A 160 20.26 30.21 -8.50
CA PRO A 160 21.64 30.63 -8.26
C PRO A 160 21.68 31.74 -7.21
N GLY A 161 22.16 31.42 -6.01
CA GLY A 161 22.66 32.43 -5.05
C GLY A 161 21.75 32.82 -3.87
N THR A 162 20.66 32.11 -3.57
CA THR A 162 19.87 32.39 -2.36
C THR A 162 19.50 31.11 -1.62
N PHE A 163 20.26 30.77 -0.58
CA PHE A 163 19.88 29.72 0.37
C PHE A 163 18.90 30.34 1.38
N TRP A 164 17.68 29.81 1.45
CA TRP A 164 16.71 30.15 2.48
C TRP A 164 16.37 28.85 3.23
N THR A 165 16.62 28.82 4.53
CA THR A 165 16.06 27.77 5.42
C THR A 165 14.85 28.33 6.14
N ASN A 166 13.66 27.85 5.79
CA ASN A 166 12.46 28.09 6.58
C ASN A 166 12.34 26.93 7.60
N LEU A 167 12.88 27.14 8.80
CA LEU A 167 12.74 26.22 9.93
C LEU A 167 11.64 26.76 10.84
N GLY A 168 10.38 26.46 10.50
CA GLY A 168 9.20 26.68 11.36
C GLY A 168 8.92 28.13 11.74
N ASP A 169 7.83 28.70 11.19
CA ASP A 169 7.10 29.91 11.64
C ASP A 169 7.90 31.21 11.93
N LYS A 170 9.21 31.27 11.71
CA LYS A 170 10.03 32.47 11.95
C LYS A 170 10.95 32.75 10.78
N ASN A 171 10.54 33.71 9.95
CA ASN A 171 11.40 34.34 8.94
C ASN A 171 12.43 35.24 9.65
N MET A 172 13.59 34.68 10.02
CA MET A 172 14.72 35.50 10.48
C MET A 172 15.65 35.79 9.31
N THR A 173 15.76 37.06 8.93
CA THR A 173 16.81 37.55 8.03
C THR A 173 18.12 37.61 8.83
N LEU A 174 18.95 36.56 8.76
CA LEU A 174 20.28 36.52 9.38
C LEU A 174 21.36 37.19 8.49
N MET A 175 21.04 38.36 7.96
CA MET A 175 22.03 39.23 7.33
C MET A 175 22.14 40.48 8.19
N LEU A 176 23.21 40.58 8.97
CA LEU A 176 23.66 41.87 9.46
C LEU A 176 23.95 42.74 8.22
N PRO A 177 23.47 44.01 8.16
CA PRO A 177 23.86 44.89 7.06
C PRO A 177 25.39 44.97 7.05
N ALA A 178 26.00 44.65 5.90
CA ALA A 178 27.44 44.80 5.73
C ALA A 178 27.80 46.27 6.04
N PRO A 179 28.78 46.55 6.92
CA PRO A 179 29.28 47.89 7.08
C PRO A 179 29.94 48.29 5.77
N THR A 180 29.30 49.17 5.00
CA THR A 180 29.90 49.80 3.82
C THR A 180 31.06 50.68 4.29
N GLY A 181 32.26 50.10 4.34
CA GLY A 181 33.50 50.83 4.49
C GLY A 181 33.70 51.71 3.26
N THR A 182 33.55 53.02 3.44
CA THR A 182 33.98 54.02 2.45
C THR A 182 35.50 54.09 2.50
N SER A 183 36.18 53.42 1.56
CA SER A 183 37.64 53.52 1.38
C SER A 183 37.96 54.60 0.33
N ALA A 184 38.53 55.70 0.83
CA ALA A 184 39.47 56.64 0.23
C ALA A 184 39.67 56.62 -1.31
N ASP A 185 39.22 57.70 -1.96
CA ASP A 185 39.74 58.19 -3.24
C ASP A 185 40.96 59.08 -3.00
N ALA A 186 42.15 58.61 -3.36
CA ALA A 186 43.36 59.41 -3.46
C ALA A 186 43.71 59.58 -4.95
N LYS A 187 43.53 60.78 -5.48
CA LYS A 187 44.09 61.18 -6.78
C LYS A 187 44.79 62.53 -6.66
N THR A 188 46.11 62.45 -6.54
CA THR A 188 47.05 63.57 -6.62
C THR A 188 47.36 63.89 -8.08
N THR A 189 47.29 65.16 -8.50
CA THR A 189 48.32 65.87 -9.31
C THR A 189 47.96 67.36 -9.49
N PRO A 190 48.92 68.26 -9.83
CA PRO A 190 49.10 69.56 -9.19
C PRO A 190 48.99 70.74 -10.20
N GLU A 191 49.48 71.92 -9.80
CA GLU A 191 49.81 73.08 -10.65
C GLU A 191 48.58 73.96 -11.00
N LYS A 192 48.54 75.28 -10.81
CA LYS A 192 49.56 76.34 -10.67
C LYS A 192 48.95 77.52 -9.92
#